data_AF-A0AAE8W4Y7-F1
#
_entry.id   AF-A0AAE8W4Y7-F1
#
_cell.length_a   1.000
_cell.length_b   1.000
_cell.length_c   1.000
_cell.angle_alpha   90.00
_cell.angle_beta   90.00
_cell.angle_gamma   90.00
#
_symmetry.space_group_name_H-M   'P 1'
#
loop_
_entity.id
_entity.type
_entity.pdbx_description
1 polymer ?
#
loop_
_entity_poly.entity_id
_entity_poly.type
_entity_poly.pdbx_seq_one_letter_code
_entity_poly.pdbx_strand_id
1 'polypeptide(L)'
;MHRRGLRAPRALRVVPASIAVASALVLALAPSAVAAGGSATGPEGQKLTVSASAGLDPAGETVTVSGSGYNTEKGIYVAFCVDNGAGRTPTPCVGGVDTAGESGASVWISSDPPSYGEGLAKPYGGSGHKGTFSVRLKVRAKDANTDCAKSGVTCSVITRNDHTRGSDQSQTVRIPVTFAGADDDTGSGTTASPTPTADSVTTTGGTNGAESDTGTSDDPLASTGSAAVPLGITAAGLVAAGGAAWFWARRRRTAAATGSTAEGGLQR
;
A
#
# COMPACT_ATOMS: atom_id res chain seq x y z
N MET A 1 86.90 -11.75 63.90
CA MET A 1 86.99 -10.28 63.89
C MET A 1 86.78 -9.78 62.47
N HIS A 2 85.81 -8.87 62.26
CA HIS A 2 85.69 -7.96 61.10
C HIS A 2 85.47 -8.61 59.71
N ARG A 3 84.63 -8.13 58.79
CA ARG A 3 83.59 -7.09 58.70
C ARG A 3 82.82 -7.38 57.39
N ARG A 4 81.50 -7.15 57.43
CA ARG A 4 80.57 -6.65 56.40
C ARG A 4 81.02 -6.57 54.92
N GLY A 5 80.09 -6.93 54.03
CA GLY A 5 80.07 -6.43 52.66
C GLY A 5 78.88 -6.92 51.81
N LEU A 6 77.66 -6.51 52.15
CA LEU A 6 76.45 -6.68 51.32
C LEU A 6 76.60 -5.92 50.00
N ARG A 7 76.35 -6.59 48.86
CA ARG A 7 76.05 -5.95 47.57
C ARG A 7 74.65 -6.37 47.14
N ALA A 8 73.74 -5.40 47.08
CA ALA A 8 72.39 -5.58 46.54
C ALA A 8 72.42 -5.59 45.00
N PRO A 9 71.57 -6.39 44.33
CA PRO A 9 71.45 -6.36 42.88
C PRO A 9 70.65 -5.12 42.42
N ARG A 10 71.18 -4.45 41.38
CA ARG A 10 70.49 -3.42 40.59
C ARG A 10 69.22 -4.01 39.96
N ALA A 11 68.05 -3.59 40.42
CA ALA A 11 66.80 -3.83 39.71
C ALA A 11 66.74 -2.92 38.47
N LEU A 12 66.70 -3.50 37.28
CA LEU A 12 66.35 -2.78 36.06
C LEU A 12 64.89 -2.32 36.17
N ARG A 13 64.68 -1.00 36.10
CA ARG A 13 63.35 -0.41 35.89
C ARG A 13 62.96 -0.60 34.42
N VAL A 14 62.06 -1.54 34.16
CA VAL A 14 61.33 -1.60 32.89
C VAL A 14 60.25 -0.51 32.94
N VAL A 15 60.36 0.48 32.06
CA VAL A 15 59.32 1.49 31.86
C VAL A 15 58.29 0.89 30.89
N PRO A 16 57.02 0.71 31.27
CA PRO A 16 56.01 0.31 30.31
C PRO A 16 55.72 1.49 29.39
N ALA A 17 55.99 1.32 28.09
CA ALA A 17 55.56 2.25 27.05
C ALA A 17 54.04 2.14 26.92
N SER A 18 53.31 3.12 27.45
CA SER A 18 51.86 3.24 27.28
C SER A 18 51.55 3.54 25.81
N ILE A 19 51.12 2.52 25.07
CA ILE A 19 50.53 2.71 23.73
C ILE A 19 49.12 3.25 23.95
N ALA A 20 48.95 4.57 23.86
CA ALA A 20 47.65 5.20 23.78
C ALA A 20 47.02 4.86 22.41
N VAL A 21 46.15 3.86 22.38
CA VAL A 21 45.32 3.56 21.20
C VAL A 21 44.26 4.66 21.11
N ALA A 22 44.50 5.67 20.28
CA ALA A 22 43.50 6.66 19.93
C ALA A 22 42.44 6.00 19.04
N SER A 23 41.34 5.54 19.64
CA SER A 23 40.16 5.09 18.91
C SER A 23 39.51 6.29 18.23
N ALA A 24 39.87 6.52 16.96
CA ALA A 24 39.16 7.45 16.09
C ALA A 24 37.75 6.90 15.84
N LEU A 25 36.75 7.47 16.51
CA LEU A 25 35.34 7.20 16.26
C LEU A 25 34.98 7.82 14.90
N VAL A 26 35.07 7.01 13.84
CA VAL A 26 34.58 7.39 12.52
C VAL A 26 33.05 7.32 12.57
N LEU A 27 32.39 8.46 12.76
CA LEU A 27 30.96 8.59 12.53
C LEU A 27 30.71 8.37 11.04
N ALA A 28 30.32 7.15 10.67
CA ALA A 28 29.81 6.87 9.34
C ALA A 28 28.48 7.65 9.18
N LEU A 29 28.52 8.74 8.42
CA LEU A 29 27.32 9.39 7.91
C LEU A 29 26.67 8.40 6.94
N ALA A 30 25.70 7.62 7.41
CA ALA A 30 24.87 6.83 6.50
C ALA A 30 24.18 7.80 5.53
N PRO A 31 24.27 7.60 4.21
CA PRO A 31 23.54 8.43 3.28
C PRO A 31 22.04 8.24 3.55
N SER A 32 21.33 9.33 3.81
CA SER A 32 19.88 9.31 3.87
C SER A 32 19.38 8.79 2.53
N ALA A 33 18.83 7.57 2.51
CA ALA A 33 18.18 7.03 1.33
C ALA A 33 17.01 7.95 0.99
N VAL A 34 17.16 8.74 -0.07
CA VAL A 34 16.04 9.53 -0.58
C VAL A 34 15.03 8.54 -1.15
N ALA A 35 13.83 8.51 -0.56
CA ALA A 35 12.75 7.67 -1.04
C ALA A 35 12.47 8.01 -2.51
N ALA A 36 12.66 7.04 -3.41
CA ALA A 36 12.44 7.26 -4.83
C ALA A 36 10.94 7.48 -5.10
N GLY A 37 10.62 8.49 -5.91
CA GLY A 37 9.25 8.72 -6.38
C GLY A 37 8.76 7.61 -7.32
N GLY A 38 7.44 7.53 -7.49
CA GLY A 38 6.78 6.55 -8.33
C GLY A 38 5.93 7.21 -9.41
N SER A 39 5.71 6.48 -10.52
CA SER A 39 4.78 6.91 -11.57
C SER A 39 4.07 5.72 -12.20
N ALA A 40 2.84 5.93 -12.66
CA ALA A 40 2.07 4.92 -13.37
C ALA A 40 1.10 5.56 -14.37
N THR A 41 0.70 4.77 -15.36
CA THR A 41 -0.30 5.14 -16.38
C THR A 41 -1.57 4.34 -16.17
N GLY A 42 -2.71 5.03 -16.23
CA GLY A 42 -4.05 4.49 -16.07
C GLY A 42 -4.68 3.94 -17.35
N PRO A 43 -5.85 3.30 -17.24
CA PRO A 43 -6.55 2.65 -18.35
C PRO A 43 -6.91 3.58 -19.51
N GLU A 44 -7.22 4.85 -19.26
CA GLU A 44 -7.51 5.83 -20.33
C GLU A 44 -6.31 6.75 -20.61
N GLY A 45 -5.10 6.35 -20.18
CA GLY A 45 -3.87 7.12 -20.40
C GLY A 45 -3.63 8.22 -19.35
N GLN A 46 -4.36 8.22 -18.23
CA GLN A 46 -4.07 9.12 -17.11
C GLN A 46 -2.66 8.87 -16.59
N LYS A 47 -1.94 9.91 -16.18
CA LYS A 47 -0.65 9.76 -15.51
C LYS A 47 -0.78 10.11 -14.04
N LEU A 48 -0.28 9.25 -13.18
CA LEU A 48 -0.16 9.48 -11.73
C LEU A 48 1.32 9.51 -11.35
N THR A 49 1.70 10.41 -10.46
CA THR A 49 3.03 10.46 -9.85
C THR A 49 2.93 10.65 -8.35
N VAL A 50 3.91 10.11 -7.62
CA VAL A 50 4.04 10.26 -6.16
C VAL A 50 5.47 10.66 -5.85
N SER A 51 5.66 11.60 -4.92
CA SER A 51 6.99 12.10 -4.52
C SER A 51 7.89 11.02 -3.91
N ALA A 52 7.31 10.00 -3.28
CA ALA A 52 7.99 8.86 -2.69
C ALA A 52 7.07 7.64 -2.72
N SER A 53 7.57 6.47 -3.14
CA SER A 53 6.81 5.22 -3.13
C SER A 53 7.61 4.02 -2.60
N ALA A 54 8.85 4.22 -2.16
CA ALA A 54 9.67 3.16 -1.61
C ALA A 54 10.41 3.64 -0.36
N GLY A 55 10.60 2.74 0.61
CA GLY A 55 11.30 3.08 1.86
C GLY A 55 10.57 4.11 2.73
N LEU A 56 9.24 4.19 2.62
CA LEU A 56 8.43 5.12 3.41
C LEU A 56 8.47 4.76 4.90
N ASP A 57 8.33 5.77 5.78
CA ASP A 57 8.20 5.55 7.22
C ASP A 57 6.93 4.73 7.53
N PRO A 58 7.03 3.52 8.12
CA PRO A 58 5.87 2.72 8.47
C PRO A 58 4.93 3.39 9.49
N ALA A 59 5.44 4.28 10.36
CA ALA A 59 4.62 5.07 11.29
C ALA A 59 3.79 6.13 10.56
N GLY A 60 4.28 6.59 9.42
CA GLY A 60 3.55 7.34 8.42
C GLY A 60 4.21 8.64 8.02
N GLU A 61 4.12 8.94 6.73
CA GLU A 61 4.69 10.12 6.09
C GLU A 61 3.67 10.75 5.14
N THR A 62 3.82 12.04 4.84
CA THR A 62 3.00 12.70 3.83
C THR A 62 3.72 12.77 2.50
N VAL A 63 3.11 12.21 1.45
CA VAL A 63 3.60 12.29 0.07
C VAL A 63 2.78 13.27 -0.75
N THR A 64 3.39 13.85 -1.78
CA THR A 64 2.68 14.62 -2.80
C THR A 64 2.28 13.70 -3.95
N VAL A 65 0.99 13.66 -4.28
CA VAL A 65 0.43 12.89 -5.38
C VAL A 65 -0.07 13.85 -6.45
N SER A 66 0.39 13.70 -7.68
CA SER A 66 -0.04 14.54 -8.81
C SER A 66 -0.59 13.70 -9.94
N GLY A 67 -1.65 14.19 -10.57
CA GLY A 67 -2.32 13.50 -11.66
C GLY A 67 -2.56 14.40 -12.87
N SER A 68 -2.58 13.80 -14.05
CA SER A 68 -2.94 14.47 -15.31
C SER A 68 -3.66 13.53 -16.28
N GLY A 69 -4.50 14.10 -17.15
CA GLY A 69 -5.24 13.36 -18.17
C GLY A 69 -6.53 12.69 -17.66
N TYR A 70 -7.00 13.06 -16.47
CA TYR A 70 -8.23 12.52 -15.89
C TYR A 70 -9.47 13.07 -16.61
N ASN A 71 -10.54 12.28 -16.66
CA ASN A 71 -11.87 12.69 -17.08
C ASN A 71 -12.55 13.46 -15.93
N THR A 72 -12.74 14.77 -16.10
CA THR A 72 -13.31 15.64 -15.08
C THR A 72 -14.81 15.47 -14.86
N GLU A 73 -15.52 14.75 -15.74
CA GLU A 73 -16.94 14.40 -15.56
C GLU A 73 -17.15 13.33 -14.48
N LYS A 74 -16.06 12.70 -14.03
CA LYS A 74 -16.04 11.66 -13.01
C LYS A 74 -15.13 12.09 -11.85
N GLY A 75 -15.68 12.20 -10.66
CA GLY A 75 -14.89 12.39 -9.45
C GLY A 75 -14.06 11.14 -9.12
N ILE A 76 -12.91 11.34 -8.45
CA ILE A 76 -12.00 10.28 -8.01
C ILE A 76 -11.62 10.45 -6.55
N TYR A 77 -11.21 9.35 -5.93
CA TYR A 77 -10.42 9.38 -4.70
C TYR A 77 -8.94 9.16 -5.00
N VAL A 78 -8.09 9.99 -4.41
CA VAL A 78 -6.66 9.72 -4.23
C VAL A 78 -6.50 9.11 -2.84
N ALA A 79 -5.98 7.89 -2.72
CA ALA A 79 -5.91 7.17 -1.44
C ALA A 79 -4.76 6.16 -1.40
N PHE A 80 -4.50 5.60 -0.22
CA PHE A 80 -3.57 4.48 -0.03
C PHE A 80 -4.35 3.23 0.37
N CYS A 81 -4.31 2.19 -0.47
CA CYS A 81 -5.18 1.02 -0.31
C CYS A 81 -4.46 -0.29 -0.63
N VAL A 82 -5.04 -1.40 -0.15
CA VAL A 82 -4.69 -2.74 -0.62
C VAL A 82 -4.95 -2.81 -2.12
N ASP A 83 -3.93 -3.26 -2.85
CA ASP A 83 -3.96 -3.48 -4.27
C ASP A 83 -4.47 -4.89 -4.57
N ASN A 84 -5.76 -4.99 -4.88
CA ASN A 84 -6.41 -6.25 -5.20
C ASN A 84 -6.10 -6.76 -6.62
N GLY A 85 -5.20 -6.10 -7.35
CA GLY A 85 -4.82 -6.45 -8.71
C GLY A 85 -5.60 -5.70 -9.80
N ALA A 86 -5.19 -5.92 -11.04
CA ALA A 86 -5.76 -5.25 -12.21
C ALA A 86 -7.27 -5.51 -12.35
N GLY A 87 -8.02 -4.47 -12.75
CA GLY A 87 -9.47 -4.53 -12.95
C GLY A 87 -10.31 -4.70 -11.67
N ARG A 88 -9.69 -4.79 -10.49
CA ARG A 88 -10.39 -4.98 -9.20
C ARG A 88 -10.27 -3.73 -8.33
N THR A 89 -11.36 -3.25 -7.75
CA THR A 89 -11.35 -2.04 -6.92
C THR A 89 -10.30 -2.14 -5.79
N PRO A 90 -9.35 -1.19 -5.65
CA PRO A 90 -8.46 -1.13 -4.49
C PRO A 90 -9.27 -0.89 -3.22
N THR A 91 -9.12 -1.78 -2.24
CA THR A 91 -9.82 -1.76 -0.94
C THR A 91 -9.34 -2.92 -0.07
N PRO A 92 -9.33 -2.82 1.27
CA PRO A 92 -9.57 -1.63 2.09
C PRO A 92 -8.49 -0.55 1.89
N CYS A 93 -8.84 0.69 2.22
CA CYS A 93 -7.91 1.81 2.24
C CYS A 93 -7.45 2.09 3.68
N VAL A 94 -6.14 2.27 3.86
CA VAL A 94 -5.55 2.54 5.17
C VAL A 94 -5.85 3.98 5.57
N GLY A 95 -6.38 4.18 6.78
CA GLY A 95 -6.83 5.51 7.22
C GLY A 95 -8.33 5.73 7.17
N GLY A 96 -9.09 4.76 6.66
CA GLY A 96 -10.53 4.87 6.56
C GLY A 96 -10.97 5.93 5.55
N VAL A 97 -12.24 6.32 5.63
CA VAL A 97 -12.83 7.34 4.76
C VAL A 97 -12.63 8.70 5.40
N ASP A 98 -11.97 9.62 4.69
CA ASP A 98 -11.79 10.99 5.16
C ASP A 98 -13.03 11.85 4.90
N THR A 99 -14.12 11.54 5.60
CA THR A 99 -15.43 12.19 5.39
C THR A 99 -15.44 13.69 5.70
N ALA A 100 -14.51 14.17 6.53
CA ALA A 100 -14.34 15.58 6.85
C ALA A 100 -13.21 16.26 6.05
N GLY A 101 -12.37 15.49 5.33
CA GLY A 101 -11.21 16.00 4.62
C GLY A 101 -10.04 16.44 5.52
N GLU A 102 -10.05 16.05 6.79
CA GLU A 102 -9.10 16.51 7.82
C GLU A 102 -7.99 15.50 8.11
N SER A 103 -8.23 14.21 7.87
CA SER A 103 -7.27 13.16 8.23
C SER A 103 -6.06 13.11 7.30
N GLY A 104 -6.24 13.54 6.04
CA GLY A 104 -5.26 13.40 4.97
C GLY A 104 -5.08 11.97 4.45
N ALA A 105 -5.88 11.00 4.90
CA ALA A 105 -5.81 9.59 4.47
C ALA A 105 -6.38 9.33 3.07
N SER A 106 -7.24 10.23 2.60
CA SER A 106 -7.78 10.22 1.24
C SER A 106 -8.16 11.63 0.83
N VAL A 107 -8.10 11.92 -0.47
CA VAL A 107 -8.55 13.21 -1.00
C VAL A 107 -9.56 12.96 -2.12
N TRP A 108 -10.73 13.59 -2.01
CA TRP A 108 -11.75 13.55 -3.06
C TRP A 108 -11.49 14.68 -4.06
N ILE A 109 -11.32 14.32 -5.33
CA ILE A 109 -11.20 15.27 -6.44
C ILE A 109 -12.47 15.17 -7.29
N SER A 110 -13.20 16.26 -7.44
CA SER A 110 -14.37 16.34 -8.32
C SER A 110 -14.64 17.80 -8.70
N SER A 111 -14.88 18.06 -9.98
CA SER A 111 -15.34 19.36 -10.46
C SER A 111 -16.87 19.50 -10.46
N ASP A 112 -17.59 18.41 -10.20
CA ASP A 112 -19.05 18.34 -10.10
C ASP A 112 -19.45 17.39 -8.95
N PRO A 113 -19.11 17.72 -7.69
CA PRO A 113 -19.52 16.91 -6.55
C PRO A 113 -21.03 17.02 -6.31
N PRO A 114 -21.69 15.96 -5.80
CA PRO A 114 -23.02 16.08 -5.20
C PRO A 114 -23.03 17.13 -4.08
N SER A 115 -24.21 17.65 -3.72
CA SER A 115 -24.35 18.75 -2.74
C SER A 115 -23.67 18.50 -1.39
N TYR A 116 -23.63 17.26 -0.90
CA TYR A 116 -22.93 16.91 0.34
C TYR A 116 -21.39 16.96 0.23
N GLY A 117 -20.86 17.00 -0.99
CA GLY A 117 -19.44 17.09 -1.29
C GLY A 117 -18.96 18.49 -1.61
N GLU A 118 -19.87 19.46 -1.73
CA GLU A 118 -19.51 20.87 -1.91
C GLU A 118 -18.66 21.35 -0.72
N GLY A 119 -17.51 21.95 -1.00
CA GLY A 119 -16.53 22.36 0.01
C GLY A 119 -15.64 21.25 0.57
N LEU A 120 -15.96 19.97 0.32
CA LEU A 120 -15.12 18.82 0.69
C LEU A 120 -14.26 18.33 -0.48
N ALA A 121 -14.86 18.21 -1.67
CA ALA A 121 -14.16 17.81 -2.87
C ALA A 121 -13.29 18.96 -3.39
N LYS A 122 -12.05 18.64 -3.79
CA LYS A 122 -11.20 19.60 -4.49
C LYS A 122 -11.51 19.54 -5.99
N PRO A 123 -11.72 20.67 -6.67
CA PRO A 123 -11.93 20.66 -8.10
C PRO A 123 -10.68 20.18 -8.83
N TYR A 124 -10.87 19.53 -9.99
CA TYR A 124 -9.75 19.35 -10.92
C TYR A 124 -9.31 20.70 -11.48
N GLY A 125 -8.03 20.79 -11.84
CA GLY A 125 -7.61 21.74 -12.88
C GLY A 125 -7.97 21.21 -14.27
N GLY A 126 -8.25 22.10 -15.22
CA GLY A 126 -8.63 21.71 -16.60
C GLY A 126 -10.06 21.17 -16.71
N SER A 127 -10.37 20.55 -17.86
CA SER A 127 -11.70 20.01 -18.18
C SER A 127 -11.64 18.84 -19.17
N GLY A 128 -12.74 18.09 -19.30
CA GLY A 128 -12.82 16.90 -20.15
C GLY A 128 -11.76 15.87 -19.76
N HIS A 129 -11.07 15.29 -20.75
CA HIS A 129 -9.96 14.34 -20.52
C HIS A 129 -8.59 15.03 -20.34
N LYS A 130 -8.58 16.19 -19.70
CA LYS A 130 -7.37 16.98 -19.41
C LYS A 130 -7.30 17.40 -17.93
N GLY A 131 -8.07 16.72 -17.09
CA GLY A 131 -8.10 16.94 -15.64
C GLY A 131 -6.72 16.79 -15.00
N THR A 132 -6.37 17.70 -14.11
CA THR A 132 -5.14 17.69 -13.32
C THR A 132 -5.41 17.90 -11.84
N PHE A 133 -4.51 17.41 -10.99
CA PHE A 133 -4.52 17.69 -9.55
C PHE A 133 -3.11 17.55 -8.96
N SER A 134 -2.89 18.18 -7.80
CA SER A 134 -1.73 17.91 -6.94
C SER A 134 -2.17 18.03 -5.49
N VAL A 135 -2.01 16.96 -4.71
CA VAL A 135 -2.52 16.86 -3.34
C VAL A 135 -1.52 16.19 -2.41
N ARG A 136 -1.66 16.46 -1.11
CA ARG A 136 -0.91 15.77 -0.05
C ARG A 136 -1.72 14.58 0.45
N LEU A 137 -1.07 13.43 0.57
CA LEU A 137 -1.66 12.19 1.05
C LEU A 137 -0.79 11.63 2.19
N LYS A 138 -1.40 11.33 3.34
CA LYS A 138 -0.73 10.68 4.47
C LYS A 138 -0.76 9.17 4.26
N VAL A 139 0.42 8.58 4.10
CA VAL A 139 0.62 7.13 3.89
C VAL A 139 1.24 6.57 5.16
N ARG A 140 0.69 5.46 5.69
CA ARG A 140 1.26 4.73 6.83
C ARG A 140 1.08 3.24 6.59
N ALA A 141 1.92 2.40 7.19
CA ALA A 141 1.91 0.97 6.92
C ALA A 141 0.61 0.28 7.33
N LYS A 142 -0.04 0.73 8.40
CA LYS A 142 -1.19 0.01 8.96
C LYS A 142 -2.20 0.87 9.70
N ASP A 143 -3.38 0.29 9.86
CA ASP A 143 -4.41 0.74 10.78
C ASP A 143 -5.04 -0.43 11.53
N ALA A 144 -6.18 -0.21 12.18
CA ALA A 144 -6.85 -1.24 12.96
C ALA A 144 -7.34 -2.43 12.11
N ASN A 145 -7.49 -2.26 10.79
CA ASN A 145 -8.13 -3.21 9.89
C ASN A 145 -7.19 -3.75 8.80
N THR A 146 -6.07 -3.07 8.53
CA THR A 146 -5.20 -3.37 7.39
C THR A 146 -3.74 -3.16 7.75
N ASP A 147 -2.88 -4.10 7.38
CA ASP A 147 -1.43 -4.03 7.54
C ASP A 147 -0.74 -4.26 6.19
N CYS A 148 -0.29 -3.17 5.57
CA CYS A 148 0.43 -3.15 4.30
C CYS A 148 1.92 -3.49 4.43
N ALA A 149 2.44 -3.63 5.64
CA ALA A 149 3.80 -4.16 5.86
C ALA A 149 3.79 -5.69 6.04
N LYS A 150 2.62 -6.31 6.12
CA LYS A 150 2.50 -7.76 6.22
C LYS A 150 2.87 -8.44 4.91
N SER A 151 3.70 -9.48 4.99
CA SER A 151 4.06 -10.30 3.84
C SER A 151 2.82 -10.81 3.09
N GLY A 152 2.85 -10.69 1.76
CA GLY A 152 1.74 -11.04 0.86
C GLY A 152 0.65 -9.98 0.74
N VAL A 153 0.74 -8.84 1.44
CA VAL A 153 -0.17 -7.70 1.26
C VAL A 153 0.51 -6.63 0.41
N THR A 154 0.05 -6.47 -0.82
CA THR A 154 0.48 -5.37 -1.68
C THR A 154 -0.45 -4.18 -1.46
N CYS A 155 0.12 -3.01 -1.20
CA CYS A 155 -0.62 -1.76 -1.15
C CYS A 155 -0.04 -0.73 -2.12
N SER A 156 -0.92 0.13 -2.62
CA SER A 156 -0.59 1.12 -3.64
C SER A 156 -1.18 2.48 -3.25
N VAL A 157 -0.47 3.56 -3.61
CA VAL A 157 -1.14 4.85 -3.80
C VAL A 157 -1.95 4.73 -5.07
N ILE A 158 -3.24 5.05 -4.97
CA ILE A 158 -4.19 4.86 -6.06
C ILE A 158 -4.93 6.13 -6.40
N THR A 159 -5.44 6.14 -7.62
CA THR A 159 -6.70 6.81 -7.94
C THR A 159 -7.77 5.76 -8.18
N ARG A 160 -9.03 6.09 -7.89
CA ARG A 160 -10.20 5.31 -8.32
C ARG A 160 -11.38 6.25 -8.48
N ASN A 161 -12.32 5.95 -9.36
CA ASN A 161 -13.57 6.71 -9.42
C ASN A 161 -14.26 6.71 -8.04
N ASP A 162 -14.91 7.82 -7.72
CA ASP A 162 -15.49 8.02 -6.40
C ASP A 162 -16.68 7.08 -6.14
N HIS A 163 -17.26 7.22 -4.95
CA HIS A 163 -18.32 6.35 -4.44
C HIS A 163 -19.62 6.39 -5.28
N THR A 164 -19.80 7.38 -6.16
CA THR A 164 -20.91 7.40 -7.12
C THR A 164 -20.72 6.38 -8.25
N ARG A 165 -19.49 5.89 -8.45
CA ARG A 165 -19.08 5.02 -9.56
C ARG A 165 -18.05 3.96 -9.11
N GLY A 166 -18.24 3.36 -7.94
CA GLY A 166 -17.20 2.52 -7.29
C GLY A 166 -16.74 1.26 -8.04
N SER A 167 -17.55 0.75 -8.99
CA SER A 167 -17.19 -0.37 -9.87
C SER A 167 -16.46 0.07 -11.15
N ASP A 168 -16.52 1.35 -11.50
CA ASP A 168 -15.88 1.89 -12.70
C ASP A 168 -14.37 2.04 -12.47
N GLN A 169 -13.58 1.20 -13.13
CA GLN A 169 -12.12 1.21 -13.02
C GLN A 169 -11.43 2.08 -14.08
N SER A 170 -12.17 2.86 -14.88
CA SER A 170 -11.61 3.56 -16.04
C SER A 170 -10.59 4.63 -15.68
N GLN A 171 -10.59 5.11 -14.42
CA GLN A 171 -9.62 6.05 -13.88
C GLN A 171 -8.77 5.47 -12.75
N THR A 172 -8.71 4.14 -12.64
CA THR A 172 -7.94 3.50 -11.57
C THR A 172 -6.47 3.37 -11.94
N VAL A 173 -5.62 4.19 -11.31
CA VAL A 173 -4.16 4.11 -11.44
C VAL A 173 -3.55 3.61 -10.14
N ARG A 174 -2.45 2.86 -10.20
CA ARG A 174 -1.82 2.21 -9.04
C ARG A 174 -0.32 2.41 -9.07
N ILE A 175 0.24 2.92 -7.97
CA ILE A 175 1.67 3.01 -7.73
C ILE A 175 1.97 2.19 -6.47
N PRO A 176 2.60 1.01 -6.61
CA PRO A 176 2.97 0.18 -5.46
C PRO A 176 3.83 0.94 -4.46
N VAL A 177 3.64 0.63 -3.18
CA VAL A 177 4.36 1.25 -2.07
C VAL A 177 5.13 0.21 -1.27
N THR A 178 6.37 0.51 -0.92
CA THR A 178 7.14 -0.24 0.10
C THR A 178 7.52 0.64 1.28
N PHE A 179 7.61 0.02 2.46
CA PHE A 179 8.02 0.69 3.70
C PHE A 179 9.45 0.30 4.07
N ALA A 180 10.16 1.19 4.78
CA ALA A 180 11.48 0.88 5.31
C ALA A 180 11.41 -0.31 6.29
N GLY A 181 12.43 -1.17 6.26
CA GLY A 181 12.51 -2.38 7.10
C GLY A 181 11.60 -3.53 6.66
N ALA A 182 10.98 -3.45 5.48
CA ALA A 182 10.20 -4.56 4.91
C ALA A 182 11.08 -5.71 4.36
N ASP A 183 12.40 -5.50 4.23
CA ASP A 183 13.32 -6.41 3.52
C ASP A 183 14.61 -6.78 4.30
N ASP A 184 14.56 -6.93 5.64
CA ASP A 184 15.70 -7.50 6.39
C ASP A 184 15.71 -9.05 6.45
N ASP A 185 14.84 -9.73 5.68
CA ASP A 185 14.69 -11.19 5.76
C ASP A 185 14.69 -11.92 4.40
N THR A 186 15.31 -11.36 3.35
CA THR A 186 15.53 -12.12 2.10
C THR A 186 16.96 -11.93 1.58
N GLY A 187 17.72 -13.02 1.69
CA GLY A 187 19.14 -13.09 1.35
C GLY A 187 19.48 -12.74 -0.10
N SER A 188 20.72 -12.28 -0.25
CA SER A 188 21.47 -12.03 -1.47
C SER A 188 21.19 -13.05 -2.59
N GLY A 189 20.31 -12.66 -3.52
CA GLY A 189 20.10 -13.35 -4.80
C GLY A 189 20.84 -12.61 -5.92
N THR A 190 21.95 -13.21 -6.38
CA THR A 190 22.78 -12.78 -7.50
C THR A 190 21.96 -12.42 -8.74
N THR A 191 22.12 -11.19 -9.23
CA THR A 191 21.61 -10.71 -10.52
C THR A 191 22.33 -11.41 -11.68
N ALA A 192 21.62 -12.23 -12.45
CA ALA A 192 22.05 -12.63 -13.80
C ALA A 192 21.25 -11.81 -14.82
N SER A 193 21.97 -10.97 -15.56
CA SER A 193 21.49 -10.13 -16.66
C SER A 193 21.20 -10.98 -17.90
N PRO A 194 20.01 -10.90 -18.55
CA PRO A 194 19.84 -11.48 -19.88
C PRO A 194 20.32 -10.51 -20.97
N THR A 195 21.27 -11.00 -21.78
CA THR A 195 21.70 -10.41 -23.06
C THR A 195 20.61 -10.62 -24.13
N PRO A 196 20.27 -9.65 -24.99
CA PRO A 196 19.35 -9.86 -26.10
C PRO A 196 20.11 -10.36 -27.35
N THR A 197 19.67 -11.48 -27.93
CA THR A 197 20.02 -11.85 -29.31
C THR A 197 18.80 -11.66 -30.18
N ALA A 198 18.85 -10.63 -31.03
CA ALA A 198 17.99 -10.51 -32.19
C ALA A 198 18.51 -11.44 -33.28
N ASP A 199 17.61 -12.14 -33.96
CA ASP A 199 17.87 -12.55 -35.33
C ASP A 199 16.61 -12.32 -36.17
N SER A 200 16.81 -11.68 -37.31
CA SER A 200 15.81 -11.32 -38.29
C SER A 200 16.31 -11.84 -39.63
N VAL A 201 15.61 -12.75 -40.29
CA VAL A 201 15.76 -12.95 -41.74
C VAL A 201 14.42 -13.28 -42.40
N THR A 202 14.17 -12.48 -43.43
CA THR A 202 13.05 -12.34 -44.36
C THR A 202 13.09 -13.34 -45.54
N THR A 203 11.93 -13.43 -46.23
CA THR A 203 11.69 -13.53 -47.71
C THR A 203 11.50 -14.95 -48.30
N THR A 204 10.65 -15.31 -49.30
CA THR A 204 9.78 -14.61 -50.30
C THR A 204 8.81 -15.63 -50.96
N GLY A 205 7.66 -15.16 -51.51
CA GLY A 205 7.01 -15.67 -52.75
C GLY A 205 5.95 -16.78 -52.57
N GLY A 206 4.65 -16.57 -52.84
CA GLY A 206 3.97 -16.54 -54.16
C GLY A 206 3.50 -17.97 -54.52
N THR A 207 2.28 -18.37 -54.89
CA THR A 207 1.12 -17.77 -55.57
C THR A 207 -0.06 -18.76 -55.51
N ASN A 208 -1.30 -18.25 -55.53
CA ASN A 208 -2.57 -18.79 -56.07
C ASN A 208 -2.99 -20.25 -55.87
N GLY A 209 -4.23 -20.44 -55.39
CA GLY A 209 -5.02 -21.66 -55.62
C GLY A 209 -6.17 -21.81 -54.63
N ALA A 210 -7.38 -21.44 -55.07
CA ALA A 210 -8.61 -21.80 -54.38
C ALA A 210 -8.98 -23.25 -54.73
N GLU A 211 -9.34 -24.05 -53.73
CA GLU A 211 -10.49 -24.95 -53.77
C GLU A 211 -10.78 -25.55 -52.39
N SER A 212 -12.07 -25.72 -52.15
CA SER A 212 -12.67 -26.35 -50.98
C SER A 212 -12.45 -27.86 -51.02
N ASP A 213 -12.09 -28.49 -49.91
CA ASP A 213 -12.68 -29.78 -49.56
C ASP A 213 -12.61 -30.09 -48.05
N THR A 214 -13.54 -30.94 -47.67
CA THR A 214 -13.94 -31.45 -46.36
C THR A 214 -13.18 -32.72 -45.96
N GLY A 215 -13.15 -33.01 -44.65
CA GLY A 215 -12.67 -34.28 -44.06
C GLY A 215 -11.48 -34.09 -43.11
N THR A 216 -11.68 -33.99 -41.80
CA THR A 216 -11.68 -35.09 -40.80
C THR A 216 -10.42 -35.96 -40.82
N SER A 217 -9.61 -35.88 -39.75
CA SER A 217 -9.23 -37.01 -38.86
C SER A 217 -8.20 -36.55 -37.79
N ASP A 218 -8.50 -36.87 -36.52
CA ASP A 218 -7.64 -37.41 -35.44
C ASP A 218 -6.22 -36.81 -35.24
N ASP A 219 -5.79 -36.28 -34.08
CA ASP A 219 -5.72 -36.85 -32.71
C ASP A 219 -4.95 -35.79 -31.82
N PRO A 220 -4.58 -36.00 -30.53
CA PRO A 220 -5.37 -36.08 -29.30
C PRO A 220 -5.13 -34.91 -28.32
N LEU A 221 -5.97 -34.93 -27.27
CA LEU A 221 -6.14 -34.03 -26.14
C LEU A 221 -4.91 -33.80 -25.23
N ALA A 222 -4.83 -32.60 -24.63
CA ALA A 222 -4.22 -32.36 -23.32
C ALA A 222 -5.20 -31.66 -22.36
N SER A 223 -5.88 -32.50 -21.59
CA SER A 223 -6.28 -32.37 -20.17
C SER A 223 -6.35 -30.97 -19.54
N THR A 224 -7.57 -30.49 -19.30
CA THR A 224 -7.83 -29.60 -18.15
C THR A 224 -8.80 -30.32 -17.20
N GLY A 225 -8.25 -30.83 -16.10
CA GLY A 225 -9.02 -31.44 -15.02
C GLY A 225 -9.89 -30.40 -14.33
N SER A 226 -11.17 -30.37 -14.66
CA SER A 226 -12.18 -29.70 -13.85
C SER A 226 -12.80 -30.72 -12.91
N ALA A 227 -12.37 -30.73 -11.65
CA ALA A 227 -13.07 -31.44 -10.59
C ALA A 227 -14.34 -30.65 -10.23
N ALA A 228 -15.46 -31.01 -10.86
CA ALA A 228 -16.78 -30.56 -10.46
C ALA A 228 -17.19 -31.29 -9.18
N VAL A 229 -17.27 -30.57 -8.06
CA VAL A 229 -17.84 -31.07 -6.80
C VAL A 229 -19.36 -30.76 -6.82
N PRO A 230 -20.26 -31.75 -6.72
CA PRO A 230 -21.67 -31.47 -6.53
C PRO A 230 -21.94 -31.33 -5.03
N LEU A 231 -22.39 -30.16 -4.59
CA LEU A 231 -23.05 -30.02 -3.30
C LEU A 231 -24.43 -29.40 -3.53
N GLY A 232 -25.42 -30.30 -3.58
CA GLY A 232 -26.81 -29.96 -3.40
C GLY A 232 -27.20 -29.98 -1.91
N ILE A 233 -28.18 -29.12 -1.62
CA ILE A 233 -29.18 -29.18 -0.52
C ILE A 233 -28.69 -28.79 0.90
N THR A 234 -29.11 -27.61 1.38
CA THR A 234 -30.20 -27.48 2.38
C THR A 234 -30.47 -26.02 2.71
N ALA A 235 -31.74 -25.63 2.59
CA ALA A 235 -32.30 -24.38 3.06
C ALA A 235 -32.69 -24.49 4.55
N ALA A 236 -32.76 -23.31 5.18
CA ALA A 236 -33.50 -22.98 6.41
C ALA A 236 -33.01 -23.56 7.75
N GLY A 237 -32.37 -22.70 8.55
CA GLY A 237 -32.35 -22.87 10.00
C GLY A 237 -31.30 -22.05 10.73
N LEU A 238 -31.48 -20.73 10.89
CA LEU A 238 -30.75 -19.92 11.88
C LEU A 238 -31.50 -18.61 12.25
N VAL A 239 -32.81 -18.70 12.52
CA VAL A 239 -33.57 -17.65 13.24
C VAL A 239 -33.85 -18.15 14.66
N ALA A 240 -32.85 -18.08 15.54
CA ALA A 240 -33.05 -18.34 16.97
C ALA A 240 -32.06 -17.65 17.93
N ALA A 241 -31.02 -16.94 17.44
CA ALA A 241 -30.04 -16.28 18.32
C ALA A 241 -30.23 -14.76 18.50
N GLY A 242 -30.99 -14.09 17.62
CA GLY A 242 -31.17 -12.63 17.66
C GLY A 242 -32.17 -12.10 18.70
N GLY A 243 -33.13 -12.92 19.14
CA GLY A 243 -34.21 -12.50 20.03
C GLY A 243 -33.78 -12.23 21.47
N ALA A 244 -32.81 -12.99 21.99
CA ALA A 244 -32.37 -12.88 23.38
C ALA A 244 -31.57 -11.60 23.66
N ALA A 245 -30.77 -11.14 22.68
CA ALA A 245 -29.97 -9.91 22.82
C ALA A 245 -30.84 -8.64 22.84
N TRP A 246 -31.91 -8.60 22.05
CA TRP A 246 -32.83 -7.45 22.00
C TRP A 246 -33.63 -7.29 23.30
N PHE A 247 -34.09 -8.40 23.89
CA PHE A 247 -34.84 -8.37 25.14
C PHE A 247 -33.98 -7.88 26.33
N TRP A 248 -32.70 -8.27 26.37
CA TRP A 248 -31.78 -7.85 27.43
C TRP A 248 -31.36 -6.37 27.30
N ALA A 249 -31.16 -5.88 26.07
CA ALA A 249 -30.86 -4.47 25.81
C ALA A 249 -32.04 -3.53 26.14
N ARG A 250 -33.29 -3.99 25.99
CA ARG A 250 -34.47 -3.20 26.38
C ARG A 250 -34.61 -3.07 27.90
N ARG A 251 -34.28 -4.11 28.66
CA ARG A 251 -34.39 -4.11 30.13
C ARG A 251 -33.39 -3.17 30.82
N ARG A 252 -32.22 -2.93 30.22
CA ARG A 252 -31.21 -1.99 30.75
C ARG A 252 -31.60 -0.52 30.61
N ARG A 253 -32.37 -0.16 29.56
CA ARG A 253 -32.77 1.24 29.32
C ARG A 253 -33.83 1.74 30.29
N THR A 254 -34.69 0.86 30.80
CA THR A 254 -35.72 1.25 31.80
C THR A 254 -35.13 1.51 33.19
N ALA A 255 -33.99 0.90 33.54
CA ALA A 255 -33.32 1.13 34.83
C ALA A 255 -32.53 2.45 34.88
N ALA A 256 -32.06 2.96 33.74
CA ALA A 256 -31.32 4.23 33.67
C ALA A 256 -32.23 5.46 33.74
N ALA A 257 -33.51 5.34 33.36
CA ALA A 257 -34.45 6.46 33.35
C ALA A 257 -34.99 6.84 34.75
N THR A 258 -34.81 5.99 35.76
CA THR A 258 -35.30 6.24 37.13
C THR A 258 -34.23 6.80 38.08
N GLY A 259 -32.98 6.94 37.63
CA GLY A 259 -31.85 7.35 38.48
C GLY A 259 -31.34 8.78 38.31
N SER A 260 -31.91 9.59 37.41
CA SER A 260 -31.35 10.89 37.01
C SER A 260 -32.15 12.13 37.46
N THR A 261 -33.05 12.00 38.44
CA THR A 261 -33.90 13.12 38.91
C THR A 261 -33.66 13.53 40.37
N ALA A 262 -32.55 13.10 40.98
CA ALA A 262 -32.10 13.62 42.26
C ALA A 262 -30.67 14.16 42.08
N GLU A 263 -30.42 15.35 42.64
CA GLU A 263 -29.15 16.08 42.67
C GLU A 263 -28.93 17.11 41.55
N GLY A 264 -29.49 18.29 41.78
CA GLY A 264 -29.20 19.50 41.01
C GLY A 264 -29.81 20.74 41.67
N GLY A 265 -29.73 20.83 43.00
CA GLY A 265 -30.19 21.99 43.76
C GLY A 265 -29.01 22.66 44.46
N LEU A 266 -28.94 23.99 44.29
CA LEU A 266 -28.18 24.98 45.08
C LEU A 266 -26.75 25.28 44.59
N GLN A 267 -26.54 26.54 44.16
CA GLN A 267 -25.52 27.54 44.55
C GLN A 267 -25.71 28.75 43.60
N ARG A 268 -26.32 29.84 44.08
CA ARG A 268 -25.70 31.13 44.48
C ARG A 268 -25.07 31.91 43.33
#